data_AF-A0A4Q3VRX9-F1
#
_entry.id   AF-A0A4Q3VRX9-F1
#
_cell.length_a   1.000
_cell.length_b   1.000
_cell.length_c   1.000
_cell.angle_alpha   90.00
_cell.angle_beta   90.00
_cell.angle_gamma   90.00
#
_symmetry.space_group_name_H-M   'P 1'
#
loop_
_entity.id
_entity.type
_entity.pdbx_description
1 polymer ?
#
loop_
_entity_poly.entity_id
_entity_poly.type
_entity_poly.pdbx_seq_one_letter_code
_entity_poly.pdbx_strand_id
1 'polypeptide(L)'
;MFIASWRGTSESRAKAEEVFFDDSRILIASSIIRLELAPHSGNRPEEIAHFQSLFEFIHLWVSMDDALVGRAREIRTAFDVASIDALHLAAAELAVTDQFITTERPGKPLYRVSHLGPVFLSNL
;
A
#
# COMPACT_ATOMS: atom_id res chain seq x y z
N MET A 1 0.38 -1.81 -4.80
CA MET A 1 1.15 -3.08 -4.84
C MET A 1 0.27 -4.28 -5.15
N PHE A 2 -0.74 -4.61 -4.35
CA PHE A 2 -1.68 -5.72 -4.61
C PHE A 2 -2.30 -5.70 -6.02
N ILE A 3 -2.88 -4.58 -6.45
CA ILE A 3 -3.45 -4.49 -7.81
C ILE A 3 -2.37 -4.74 -8.89
N ALA A 4 -1.14 -4.26 -8.67
CA ALA A 4 -0.04 -4.45 -9.61
C ALA A 4 0.44 -5.91 -9.67
N SER A 5 0.28 -6.72 -8.61
CA SER A 5 0.63 -8.15 -8.64
C SER A 5 -0.30 -8.99 -9.52
N TRP A 6 -1.47 -8.46 -9.92
CA TRP A 6 -2.38 -9.13 -10.85
C TRP A 6 -2.58 -8.37 -12.17
N ARG A 7 -2.91 -7.09 -12.09
CA ARG A 7 -3.25 -6.23 -13.25
C ARG A 7 -2.05 -5.43 -13.79
N GLY A 8 -0.88 -5.53 -13.16
CA GLY A 8 0.32 -4.80 -13.59
C GLY A 8 0.98 -5.38 -14.85
N THR A 9 2.03 -4.71 -15.33
CA THR A 9 2.91 -5.27 -16.36
C THR A 9 3.63 -6.51 -15.83
N SER A 10 4.25 -7.32 -16.69
CA SER A 10 5.04 -8.47 -16.23
C SER A 10 6.15 -8.06 -15.26
N GLU A 11 6.79 -6.91 -15.48
CA GLU A 11 7.80 -6.34 -14.59
C GLU A 11 7.21 -5.92 -13.24
N SER A 12 6.10 -5.17 -13.21
CA SER A 12 5.47 -4.75 -11.95
C SER A 12 4.95 -5.94 -11.14
N ARG A 13 4.50 -7.01 -11.81
CA ARG A 13 4.06 -8.25 -11.17
C ARG A 13 5.23 -8.96 -10.51
N ALA A 14 6.32 -9.18 -11.24
CA ALA A 14 7.54 -9.79 -10.69
C ALA A 14 8.08 -9.00 -9.49
N LYS A 15 8.14 -7.66 -9.59
CA LYS A 15 8.57 -6.80 -8.47
C LYS A 15 7.63 -6.86 -7.26
N ALA A 16 6.32 -6.96 -7.47
CA ALA A 16 5.39 -7.15 -6.36
C ALA A 16 5.60 -8.52 -5.68
N GLU A 17 5.80 -9.59 -6.46
CA GLU A 17 6.11 -10.92 -5.92
C GLU A 17 7.41 -10.94 -5.14
N GLU A 18 8.47 -10.30 -5.64
CA GLU A 18 9.73 -10.12 -4.93
C GLU A 18 9.51 -9.46 -3.56
N VAL A 19 8.62 -8.48 -3.44
CA VAL A 19 8.32 -7.85 -2.14
C VAL A 19 7.50 -8.76 -1.23
N PHE A 20 6.47 -9.43 -1.76
CA PHE A 20 5.57 -10.25 -0.95
C PHE A 20 6.22 -11.53 -0.41
N PHE A 21 7.16 -12.10 -1.17
CA PHE A 21 7.80 -13.38 -0.85
C PHE A 21 9.24 -13.25 -0.32
N ASP A 22 9.68 -12.03 -0.03
CA ASP A 22 10.95 -11.78 0.62
C ASP A 22 10.80 -11.88 2.14
N ASP A 23 11.18 -13.04 2.68
CA ASP A 23 11.13 -13.36 4.11
C ASP A 23 12.01 -12.46 4.99
N SER A 24 12.89 -11.63 4.39
CA SER A 24 13.67 -10.63 5.14
C SER A 24 12.87 -9.36 5.46
N ARG A 25 11.65 -9.23 4.93
CA ARG A 25 10.80 -8.04 5.09
C ARG A 25 9.64 -8.29 6.04
N ILE A 26 9.33 -7.28 6.85
CA ILE A 26 8.08 -7.20 7.61
C ILE A 26 7.10 -6.35 6.81
N LEU A 27 6.03 -6.98 6.33
CA LEU A 27 5.02 -6.29 5.52
C LEU A 27 3.90 -5.74 6.41
N ILE A 28 3.69 -4.44 6.31
CA ILE A 28 2.65 -3.71 7.04
C ILE A 28 1.70 -3.07 6.03
N ALA A 29 0.40 -3.19 6.25
CA ALA A 29 -0.61 -2.56 5.41
C ALA A 29 -1.74 -1.96 6.25
N SER A 30 -2.40 -0.92 5.74
CA SER A 30 -3.65 -0.44 6.34
C SER A 30 -4.79 -1.41 6.05
N SER A 31 -5.75 -1.53 6.98
CA SER A 31 -6.95 -2.36 6.77
C SER A 31 -7.82 -1.88 5.61
N ILE A 32 -7.62 -0.64 5.14
CA ILE A 32 -8.34 -0.02 4.02
C ILE A 32 -8.08 -0.76 2.71
N ILE A 33 -6.91 -1.40 2.55
CA ILE A 33 -6.61 -2.24 1.39
C ILE A 33 -7.67 -3.33 1.20
N ARG A 34 -8.21 -3.89 2.29
CA ARG A 34 -9.28 -4.91 2.20
C ARG A 34 -10.57 -4.36 1.60
N LEU A 35 -10.82 -3.06 1.77
CA LEU A 35 -11.94 -2.37 1.15
C LEU A 35 -11.64 -2.01 -0.32
N GLU A 36 -10.43 -1.54 -0.63
CA GLU A 36 -10.01 -1.25 -2.01
C GLU A 36 -10.01 -2.50 -2.92
N LEU A 37 -9.73 -3.66 -2.33
CA LEU A 37 -9.70 -4.95 -3.02
C LEU A 37 -10.94 -5.81 -2.75
N ALA A 38 -11.97 -5.23 -2.12
CA ALA A 38 -13.20 -5.96 -1.85
C ALA A 38 -13.82 -6.44 -3.17
N PRO A 39 -14.29 -7.71 -3.23
CA PRO A 39 -14.92 -8.25 -4.42
C PRO A 39 -16.06 -7.36 -4.91
N HIS A 40 -16.02 -6.99 -6.19
CA HIS A 40 -17.13 -6.35 -6.88
C HIS A 40 -17.43 -7.11 -8.18
N SER A 41 -18.56 -6.78 -8.83
CA SER A 41 -19.09 -7.50 -10.00
C SER A 41 -18.16 -7.60 -11.21
N GLY A 42 -17.04 -6.88 -11.21
CA GLY A 42 -16.03 -6.91 -12.28
C GLY A 42 -14.80 -7.78 -11.97
N ASN A 43 -14.68 -8.34 -10.77
CA ASN A 43 -13.55 -9.19 -10.41
C ASN A 43 -13.77 -10.64 -10.82
N ARG A 44 -12.70 -11.31 -11.23
CA ARG A 44 -12.71 -12.76 -11.45
C ARG A 44 -12.42 -13.49 -10.13
N PRO A 45 -12.95 -14.71 -9.92
CA PRO A 45 -12.66 -15.48 -8.71
C PRO A 45 -11.16 -15.68 -8.44
N GLU A 46 -10.36 -15.88 -9.49
CA GLU A 46 -8.91 -16.08 -9.38
C GLU A 46 -8.19 -14.83 -8.91
N GLU A 47 -8.65 -13.66 -9.34
CA GLU A 47 -8.11 -12.37 -8.90
C GLU A 47 -8.38 -12.15 -7.40
N ILE A 48 -9.60 -12.45 -6.95
CA ILE A 48 -9.97 -12.33 -5.55
C ILE A 48 -9.14 -13.29 -4.70
N ALA A 49 -9.01 -14.55 -5.14
CA ALA A 49 -8.20 -15.55 -4.45
C ALA A 49 -6.72 -15.15 -4.36
N HIS A 50 -6.18 -14.54 -5.42
CA HIS A 50 -4.82 -13.99 -5.44
C HIS A 50 -4.63 -12.87 -4.42
N PHE A 51 -5.55 -11.90 -4.33
CA PHE A 51 -5.41 -10.86 -3.31
C PHE A 51 -5.56 -11.40 -1.89
N GLN A 52 -6.47 -12.35 -1.68
CA GLN A 52 -6.64 -13.01 -0.38
C GLN A 52 -5.40 -13.78 0.04
N SER A 53 -4.74 -14.52 -0.87
CA SER A 53 -3.51 -15.23 -0.52
C SER A 53 -2.38 -14.27 -0.14
N LEU A 54 -2.30 -13.09 -0.78
CA LEU A 54 -1.32 -12.07 -0.43
C LEU A 54 -1.56 -11.42 0.95
N PHE A 55 -2.79 -11.48 1.48
CA PHE A 55 -3.07 -10.97 2.83
C PHE A 55 -2.40 -11.80 3.93
N GLU A 56 -2.12 -13.07 3.67
CA GLU A 56 -1.43 -13.96 4.62
C GLU A 56 0.04 -13.57 4.83
N PHE A 57 0.64 -12.82 3.89
CA PHE A 57 2.01 -12.31 4.00
C PHE A 57 2.10 -10.98 4.77
N ILE A 58 0.96 -10.35 5.08
CA ILE A 58 0.93 -9.10 5.85
C ILE A 58 1.06 -9.42 7.34
N HIS A 59 2.15 -8.93 7.93
CA HIS A 59 2.52 -9.18 9.32
C HIS A 59 1.73 -8.29 10.28
N LEU A 60 1.41 -7.06 9.87
CA LEU A 60 0.60 -6.13 10.66
C LEU A 60 -0.42 -5.41 9.79
N TRP A 61 -1.67 -5.45 10.24
CA TRP A 61 -2.77 -4.67 9.69
C TRP A 61 -3.07 -3.48 10.59
N VAL A 62 -2.81 -2.26 10.10
CA VAL A 62 -3.15 -1.04 10.83
C VAL A 62 -4.63 -0.75 10.66
N SER A 63 -5.38 -0.82 11.77
CA SER A 63 -6.82 -0.60 11.78
C SER A 63 -7.19 0.86 11.47
N MET A 64 -8.36 1.05 10.85
CA MET A 64 -8.95 2.36 10.68
C MET A 64 -9.61 2.83 11.97
N ASP A 65 -8.97 3.78 12.65
CA ASP A 65 -9.48 4.45 13.84
C ASP A 65 -9.35 5.99 13.73
N ASP A 66 -9.81 6.71 14.76
CA ASP A 66 -9.76 8.18 14.77
C ASP A 66 -8.32 8.73 14.75
N ALA A 67 -7.34 7.98 15.29
CA ALA A 67 -5.94 8.37 15.26
C ALA A 67 -5.39 8.31 13.83
N LEU A 68 -5.66 7.23 13.10
CA LEU A 68 -5.32 7.10 11.69
C LEU A 68 -5.96 8.21 10.85
N VAL A 69 -7.26 8.46 11.05
CA VAL A 69 -7.99 9.49 10.29
C VAL A 69 -7.46 10.88 10.61
N GLY A 70 -7.19 11.17 11.90
CA GLY A 70 -6.57 12.43 12.33
C GLY A 70 -5.23 12.66 11.65
N ARG A 71 -4.35 11.65 11.67
CA ARG A 71 -3.02 11.76 11.05
C ARG A 71 -3.08 11.89 9.53
N ALA A 72 -3.96 11.14 8.87
CA ALA A 72 -4.17 11.26 7.42
C ALA A 72 -4.63 12.67 7.01
N ARG A 73 -5.47 13.33 7.82
CA ARG A 73 -5.90 14.71 7.57
C ARG A 73 -4.72 15.68 7.64
N GLU A 74 -3.83 15.50 8.60
CA GLU A 74 -2.61 16.31 8.73
C GLU A 74 -1.70 16.14 7.50
N ILE A 75 -1.40 14.90 7.11
CA ILE A 75 -0.58 14.58 5.93
C ILE A 75 -1.20 15.20 4.68
N ARG A 76 -2.50 14.97 4.44
CA ARG A 76 -3.20 15.54 3.28
C ARG A 76 -3.10 17.07 3.25
N THR A 77 -3.31 17.73 4.38
CA THR A 77 -3.28 19.20 4.47
C THR A 77 -1.88 19.75 4.22
N ALA A 78 -0.85 19.06 4.73
CA ALA A 78 0.54 19.49 4.60
C ALA A 78 1.11 19.26 3.20
N PHE A 79 0.73 18.16 2.53
CA PHE A 79 1.41 17.70 1.32
C PHE A 79 0.53 17.64 0.06
N ASP A 80 -0.77 17.94 0.18
CA ASP A 80 -1.77 17.89 -0.90
C ASP A 80 -1.87 16.48 -1.51
N VAL A 81 -1.94 15.47 -0.63
CA VAL A 81 -2.05 14.05 -0.99
C VAL A 81 -3.52 13.62 -1.04
N ALA A 82 -3.87 12.71 -1.96
CA ALA A 82 -5.23 12.16 -2.04
C ALA A 82 -5.64 11.48 -0.72
N SER A 83 -6.94 11.45 -0.40
CA SER A 83 -7.40 10.99 0.93
C SER A 83 -7.00 9.54 1.24
N ILE A 84 -7.13 8.64 0.27
CA ILE A 84 -6.80 7.22 0.46
C ILE A 84 -5.28 7.04 0.59
N ASP A 85 -4.50 7.69 -0.26
CA ASP A 85 -3.03 7.71 -0.15
C ASP A 85 -2.58 8.26 1.22
N ALA A 86 -3.22 9.31 1.72
CA ALA A 86 -2.91 9.89 3.02
C ALA A 86 -3.23 8.93 4.17
N LEU A 87 -4.27 8.10 4.06
CA LEU A 87 -4.55 7.06 5.05
C LEU A 87 -3.50 5.94 5.03
N HIS A 88 -3.02 5.54 3.85
CA HIS A 88 -1.95 4.54 3.74
C HIS A 88 -0.62 5.07 4.29
N LEU A 89 -0.29 6.34 4.01
CA LEU A 89 0.89 7.00 4.57
C LEU A 89 0.79 7.16 6.08
N ALA A 90 -0.38 7.54 6.60
CA ALA A 90 -0.62 7.62 8.04
C ALA A 90 -0.45 6.25 8.72
N ALA A 91 -0.93 5.18 8.09
CA ALA A 91 -0.74 3.83 8.61
C ALA A 91 0.74 3.44 8.69
N ALA A 92 1.51 3.78 7.64
CA ALA A 92 2.95 3.55 7.61
C ALA A 92 3.70 4.35 8.70
N GLU A 93 3.30 5.61 8.91
CA GLU A 93 3.88 6.46 9.96
C GLU A 93 3.57 5.95 11.37
N LEU A 94 2.32 5.58 11.64
CA LEU A 94 1.91 5.05 12.95
C LEU A 94 2.53 3.69 13.26
N ALA A 95 2.81 2.89 12.23
CA ALA A 95 3.50 1.61 12.36
C ALA A 95 5.03 1.73 12.34
N VAL A 96 5.58 2.94 12.19
CA VAL A 96 7.02 3.22 12.18
C VAL A 96 7.76 2.39 11.12
N THR A 97 7.23 2.35 9.90
CA THR A 97 7.86 1.61 8.78
C THR A 97 9.15 2.26 8.32
N ASP A 98 10.15 1.46 7.92
CA ASP A 98 11.40 1.97 7.33
C ASP A 98 11.20 2.62 5.94
N GLN A 99 10.22 2.15 5.16
CA GLN A 99 9.93 2.64 3.82
C GLN A 99 8.47 2.41 3.43
N PHE A 100 7.95 3.25 2.53
CA PHE A 100 6.62 3.13 1.97
C PHE A 100 6.66 2.69 0.49
N ILE A 101 6.30 1.45 0.19
CA ILE A 101 6.31 0.92 -1.18
C ILE A 101 5.01 1.27 -1.90
N THR A 102 5.11 1.89 -3.08
CA THR A 102 3.95 2.33 -3.85
C THR A 102 4.07 2.06 -5.35
N THR A 103 2.91 1.99 -6.02
CA THR A 103 2.81 1.95 -7.49
C THR A 103 2.55 3.33 -8.09
N GLU A 104 2.42 4.38 -7.28
CA GLU A 104 2.38 5.75 -7.77
C GLU A 104 3.73 6.16 -8.35
N ARG A 105 3.74 6.84 -9.49
CA ARG A 105 4.99 7.25 -10.15
C ARG A 105 5.70 8.35 -9.34
N PRO A 106 7.05 8.37 -9.34
CA PRO A 106 7.81 9.49 -8.79
C PRO A 106 7.33 10.84 -9.32
N GLY A 107 7.31 11.84 -8.44
CA GLY A 107 6.82 13.20 -8.75
C GLY A 107 5.35 13.45 -8.41
N LYS A 108 4.58 12.41 -8.05
CA LYS A 108 3.24 12.57 -7.45
C LYS A 108 3.31 13.16 -6.04
N PRO A 109 2.25 13.84 -5.55
CA PRO A 109 2.26 14.47 -4.22
C PRO A 109 2.66 13.54 -3.07
N LEU A 110 2.34 12.24 -3.15
CA LEU A 110 2.73 11.22 -2.19
C LEU A 110 4.25 11.21 -1.91
N TYR A 111 5.09 11.47 -2.92
CA TYR A 111 6.55 11.49 -2.77
C TYR A 111 7.08 12.70 -1.98
N ARG A 112 6.24 13.71 -1.69
CA ARG A 112 6.61 14.85 -0.84
C ARG A 112 6.71 14.46 0.64
N VAL A 113 6.11 13.34 1.03
CA VAL A 113 6.18 12.79 2.39
C VAL A 113 7.50 12.01 2.56
N SER A 114 8.62 12.70 2.36
CA SER A 114 9.94 12.10 2.19
C SER A 114 10.48 11.37 3.43
N HIS A 115 9.99 11.73 4.62
CA HIS A 115 10.40 11.08 5.87
C HIS A 115 9.93 9.62 5.98
N LEU A 116 8.94 9.20 5.19
CA LEU A 116 8.49 7.80 5.10
C LEU A 116 9.21 7.01 4.00
N GLY A 117 10.18 7.62 3.31
CA GLY A 117 10.94 6.95 2.24
C GLY A 117 10.05 6.30 1.18
N PRO A 118 9.18 7.04 0.45
CA PRO A 118 8.34 6.46 -0.57
C PRO A 118 9.18 5.92 -1.74
N VAL A 119 9.03 4.63 -2.03
CA VAL A 119 9.75 3.92 -3.10
C VAL A 119 8.77 3.46 -4.17
N PHE A 120 9.07 3.78 -5.42
CA PHE A 120 8.34 3.25 -6.56
C PHE A 120 8.66 1.76 -6.72
N LEU A 121 7.63 0.92 -6.81
CA LEU A 121 7.77 -0.55 -6.88
C LEU A 121 8.79 -1.02 -7.91
N SER A 122 8.84 -0.41 -9.09
CA SER A 122 9.78 -0.80 -10.15
C SER A 122 11.24 -0.40 -9.89
N ASN A 123 11.51 0.41 -8.86
CA ASN A 123 12.87 0.82 -8.48
C ASN A 123 13.45 -0.06 -7.36
N LEU A 124 12.71 -1.07 -6.89
CA LEU A 124 13.17 -2.05 -5.91
C LEU A 124 14.06 -3.12 -6.54
#